data_AF-A0A4V0I7M1-F1
#
_entry.id   AF-A0A4V0I7M1-F1
#
_cell.length_a   1.000
_cell.length_b   1.000
_cell.length_c   1.000
_cell.angle_alpha   90.00
_cell.angle_beta   90.00
_cell.angle_gamma   90.00
#
_symmetry.space_group_name_H-M   'P 1'
#
loop_
_entity.id
_entity.type
_entity.pdbx_description
1 polymer ?
#
loop_
_entity_poly.entity_id
_entity_poly.type
_entity_poly.pdbx_seq_one_letter_code
_entity_poly.pdbx_strand_id
1 'polypeptide(L)'
;MQGNVVSHGGDLGDCLAALPALKLLGGGELVLWPSDRVREAWFPKKVDRVRPFLEMQPFVHAVRYAEKPEGVALDRWRYVRVRSRLRREKRNIIDWHTDALELPRWNPEDAWLCVDRPERVAATVFNRTLRYRGYGMKGAVTQYGADAVFLGTPDEHSSFLHDCGELRHLETPTLLDAARVIAGASRYCGNQSSLLWVAMGLGVPVCVEEWAVDQNCRLARASYTAL
;
A
#
# COMPACT_ATOMS: atom_id res chain seq x y z
N MET A 1 -19.22 -12.21 -19.19
CA MET A 1 -19.54 -10.98 -18.42
C MET A 1 -18.56 -9.91 -18.87
N GLN A 2 -19.04 -8.76 -19.34
CA GLN A 2 -18.16 -7.62 -19.63
C GLN A 2 -17.63 -7.11 -18.28
N GLY A 3 -16.31 -7.18 -18.06
CA GLY A 3 -15.70 -6.70 -16.83
C GLY A 3 -15.90 -5.19 -16.68
N ASN A 4 -15.99 -4.72 -15.44
CA ASN A 4 -16.02 -3.28 -15.19
C ASN A 4 -14.69 -2.65 -15.64
N VAL A 5 -14.75 -1.44 -16.19
CA VAL A 5 -13.55 -0.59 -16.35
C VAL A 5 -13.54 0.38 -15.18
N VAL A 6 -12.46 0.37 -14.41
CA VAL A 6 -12.22 1.30 -13.30
C VAL A 6 -10.93 2.05 -13.54
N SER A 7 -10.78 3.24 -12.98
CA SER A 7 -9.56 4.02 -13.10
C SER A 7 -9.08 4.61 -11.78
N HIS A 8 -7.77 4.84 -11.66
CA HIS A 8 -7.18 5.45 -10.49
C HIS A 8 -5.94 6.28 -10.85
N GLY A 9 -5.91 7.55 -10.43
CA GLY A 9 -4.81 8.48 -10.72
C GLY A 9 -3.86 8.72 -9.54
N GLY A 10 -4.14 8.13 -8.38
CA GLY A 10 -3.38 8.32 -7.14
C GLY A 10 -1.99 7.71 -7.11
N ASP A 11 -1.17 8.10 -6.12
CA ASP A 11 0.09 7.41 -5.83
C ASP A 11 -0.13 5.91 -5.61
N LEU A 12 0.94 5.10 -5.73
CA LEU A 12 0.86 3.64 -5.61
C LEU A 12 0.18 3.17 -4.31
N GLY A 13 0.50 3.79 -3.16
CA GLY A 13 -0.13 3.43 -1.89
C GLY A 13 -1.65 3.62 -1.91
N ASP A 14 -2.11 4.72 -2.49
CA ASP A 14 -3.54 4.99 -2.60
C ASP A 14 -4.21 4.04 -3.61
N CYS A 15 -3.49 3.65 -4.67
CA CYS A 15 -3.98 2.65 -5.64
C CYS A 15 -4.18 1.29 -4.96
N LEU A 16 -3.23 0.86 -4.13
CA LEU A 16 -3.32 -0.39 -3.36
C LEU A 16 -4.46 -0.35 -2.33
N ALA A 17 -4.69 0.81 -1.70
CA ALA A 17 -5.82 1.06 -0.80
C ALA A 17 -7.18 1.13 -1.54
N ALA A 18 -7.18 1.36 -2.86
CA ALA A 18 -8.40 1.37 -3.66
C ALA A 18 -8.88 -0.03 -4.07
N LEU A 19 -8.01 -1.05 -4.00
CA LEU A 19 -8.32 -2.41 -4.47
C LEU A 19 -9.48 -3.10 -3.74
N PRO A 20 -9.73 -2.91 -2.44
CA PRO A 20 -10.96 -3.38 -1.79
C PRO A 20 -12.23 -2.83 -2.46
N ALA A 21 -12.24 -1.57 -2.89
CA ALA A 21 -13.37 -0.99 -3.61
C ALA A 21 -13.57 -1.64 -4.99
N LEU A 22 -12.47 -1.93 -5.73
CA LEU A 22 -12.54 -2.69 -6.97
C LEU A 22 -13.10 -4.11 -6.74
N LYS A 23 -12.67 -4.80 -5.69
CA LYS A 23 -13.21 -6.11 -5.33
C LYS A 23 -14.72 -6.05 -5.02
N LEU A 24 -15.17 -5.04 -4.28
CA LEU A 24 -16.59 -4.81 -3.97
C LEU A 24 -17.44 -4.46 -5.20
N LEU A 25 -16.84 -3.85 -6.23
CA LEU A 25 -17.49 -3.63 -7.53
C LEU A 25 -17.61 -4.90 -8.38
N GLY A 26 -17.08 -6.04 -7.92
CA GLY A 26 -17.07 -7.30 -8.66
C GLY A 26 -15.83 -7.50 -9.54
N GLY A 27 -14.78 -6.70 -9.34
CA GLY A 27 -13.56 -6.77 -10.12
C GLY A 27 -13.66 -6.11 -11.51
N GLY A 28 -12.57 -6.15 -12.26
CA GLY A 28 -12.50 -5.51 -13.57
C GLY A 28 -11.11 -5.18 -14.08
N GLU A 29 -11.08 -4.39 -15.14
CA GLU A 29 -9.89 -3.78 -15.72
C GLU A 29 -9.55 -2.49 -14.98
N LEU A 30 -8.29 -2.37 -14.53
CA LEU A 30 -7.76 -1.21 -13.83
C LEU A 30 -6.94 -0.32 -14.76
N VAL A 31 -7.45 0.88 -15.02
CA VAL A 31 -6.81 1.91 -15.84
C VAL A 31 -6.06 2.90 -14.94
N LEU A 32 -4.74 2.95 -15.09
CA LEU A 32 -3.86 3.88 -14.39
C LEU A 32 -3.56 5.07 -15.29
N TRP A 33 -3.66 6.29 -14.76
CA TRP A 33 -3.55 7.53 -15.54
C TRP A 33 -2.81 8.63 -14.76
N PRO A 34 -2.17 9.60 -15.44
CA PRO A 34 -1.38 10.62 -14.78
C PRO A 34 -2.26 11.70 -14.12
N SER A 35 -2.32 11.73 -12.78
CA SER A 35 -2.94 12.83 -12.04
C SER A 35 -1.90 13.91 -11.69
N ASP A 36 -2.34 15.16 -11.63
CA ASP A 36 -1.59 16.32 -11.13
C ASP A 36 -1.67 16.49 -9.60
N ARG A 37 -2.49 15.68 -8.91
CA ARG A 37 -2.73 15.78 -7.46
C ARG A 37 -1.90 14.81 -6.62
N VAL A 38 -0.86 14.23 -7.22
CA VAL A 38 -0.04 13.18 -6.62
C VAL A 38 1.43 13.57 -6.68
N ARG A 39 2.26 12.81 -5.95
CA ARG A 39 3.69 13.08 -5.91
C ARG A 39 4.42 12.38 -7.03
N GLU A 40 3.98 11.16 -7.35
CA GLU A 40 4.54 10.36 -8.42
C GLU A 40 3.40 9.87 -9.32
N ALA A 41 3.15 10.63 -10.38
CA ALA A 41 2.15 10.29 -11.38
C ALA A 41 2.43 8.93 -12.04
N TRP A 42 1.39 8.32 -12.59
CA TRP A 42 1.53 7.15 -13.43
C TRP A 42 2.15 7.52 -14.78
N PHE A 43 3.04 6.67 -15.26
CA PHE A 43 3.60 6.69 -16.61
C PHE A 43 3.80 5.24 -17.06
N PRO A 44 3.88 4.94 -18.37
CA PRO A 44 3.88 3.56 -18.88
C PRO A 44 4.88 2.62 -18.16
N LYS A 45 6.15 3.03 -18.04
CA LYS A 45 7.19 2.24 -17.37
C LYS A 45 6.93 2.01 -15.87
N LYS A 46 6.20 2.90 -15.18
CA LYS A 46 5.77 2.66 -13.78
C LYS A 46 4.65 1.62 -13.74
N VAL A 47 3.69 1.72 -14.66
CA VAL A 47 2.60 0.74 -14.78
C VAL A 47 3.18 -0.65 -15.04
N ASP A 48 4.14 -0.78 -15.97
CA ASP A 48 4.75 -2.08 -16.29
C ASP A 48 5.46 -2.73 -15.09
N ARG A 49 6.07 -1.94 -14.20
CA ARG A 49 6.73 -2.45 -12.98
C ARG A 49 5.75 -2.97 -11.92
N VAL A 50 4.52 -2.46 -11.88
CA VAL A 50 3.52 -2.85 -10.88
C VAL A 50 2.47 -3.81 -11.43
N ARG A 51 2.31 -3.85 -12.75
CA ARG A 51 1.33 -4.67 -13.47
C ARG A 51 1.36 -6.14 -13.04
N PRO A 52 2.52 -6.84 -12.95
CA PRO A 52 2.52 -8.25 -12.56
C PRO A 52 1.91 -8.52 -11.17
N PHE A 53 2.12 -7.59 -10.23
CA PHE A 53 1.53 -7.71 -8.89
C PHE A 53 0.03 -7.38 -8.88
N LEU A 54 -0.40 -6.39 -9.66
CA LEU A 54 -1.80 -5.98 -9.71
C LEU A 54 -2.66 -7.01 -10.48
N GLU A 55 -2.20 -7.53 -11.61
CA GLU A 55 -2.95 -8.50 -12.44
C GLU A 55 -3.03 -9.90 -11.82
N MET A 56 -2.19 -10.22 -10.81
CA MET A 56 -2.31 -11.51 -10.12
C MET A 56 -3.50 -11.57 -9.15
N GLN A 57 -4.08 -10.42 -8.80
CA GLN A 57 -5.18 -10.37 -7.85
C GLN A 57 -6.43 -10.96 -8.50
N PRO A 58 -7.17 -11.88 -7.85
CA PRO A 58 -8.26 -12.63 -8.50
C PRO A 58 -9.40 -11.77 -9.08
N PHE A 59 -9.50 -10.51 -8.66
CA PHE A 59 -10.52 -9.56 -9.07
C PHE A 59 -9.99 -8.48 -10.04
N VAL A 60 -8.71 -8.53 -10.43
CA VAL A 60 -8.12 -7.61 -11.41
C VAL A 60 -7.90 -8.39 -12.71
N HIS A 61 -8.69 -8.10 -13.73
CA HIS A 61 -8.65 -8.84 -15.00
C HIS A 61 -7.54 -8.36 -15.94
N ALA A 62 -7.21 -7.07 -15.86
CA ALA A 62 -6.17 -6.44 -16.66
C ALA A 62 -5.78 -5.12 -16.01
N VAL A 63 -4.54 -4.68 -16.25
CA VAL A 63 -4.06 -3.35 -15.85
C VAL A 63 -3.49 -2.68 -17.08
N ARG A 64 -3.85 -1.41 -17.33
CA ARG A 64 -3.22 -0.65 -18.41
C ARG A 64 -3.04 0.82 -18.07
N TYR A 65 -2.17 1.46 -18.83
CA TYR A 65 -2.00 2.90 -18.81
C TYR A 65 -3.00 3.56 -19.76
N ALA A 66 -3.51 4.74 -19.38
CA ALA A 66 -4.21 5.66 -20.26
C ALA A 66 -3.85 7.11 -19.91
N GLU A 67 -4.00 8.03 -20.87
CA GLU A 67 -3.76 9.46 -20.65
C GLU A 67 -4.87 10.13 -19.81
N LYS A 68 -6.04 9.50 -19.68
CA LYS A 68 -7.22 10.03 -19.00
C LYS A 68 -7.93 8.93 -18.22
N PRO A 69 -8.70 9.27 -17.16
CA PRO A 69 -9.52 8.29 -16.46
C PRO A 69 -10.59 7.71 -17.39
N GLU A 70 -10.87 6.43 -17.21
CA GLU A 70 -11.91 5.69 -17.91
C GLU A 70 -12.80 4.94 -16.90
N GLY A 71 -14.07 4.75 -17.25
CA GLY A 71 -15.04 4.06 -16.40
C GLY A 71 -15.20 4.69 -15.00
N VAL A 72 -15.27 3.86 -13.97
CA VAL A 72 -15.45 4.32 -12.58
C VAL A 72 -14.12 4.78 -11.99
N ALA A 73 -13.97 6.07 -11.75
CA ALA A 73 -12.81 6.63 -11.04
C ALA A 73 -12.85 6.26 -9.54
N LEU A 74 -11.92 5.41 -9.09
CA LEU A 74 -11.82 4.96 -7.71
C LEU A 74 -11.40 6.08 -6.76
N ASP A 75 -10.70 7.10 -7.25
CA ASP A 75 -10.20 8.22 -6.46
C ASP A 75 -11.12 9.44 -6.39
N ARG A 76 -12.42 9.22 -6.57
CA ARG A 76 -13.46 10.27 -6.40
C ARG A 76 -13.40 10.98 -5.05
N TRP A 77 -12.90 10.33 -4.00
CA TRP A 77 -12.72 10.96 -2.69
C TRP A 77 -11.77 12.16 -2.70
N ARG A 78 -10.88 12.28 -3.70
CA ARG A 78 -9.97 13.42 -3.86
C ARG A 78 -10.69 14.71 -4.30
N TYR A 79 -11.94 14.66 -4.75
CA TYR A 79 -12.70 15.87 -5.07
C TYR A 79 -13.12 16.60 -3.79
N VAL A 80 -12.91 17.92 -3.76
CA VAL A 80 -12.88 18.80 -2.55
C VAL A 80 -14.06 18.61 -1.59
N ARG A 81 -15.27 18.35 -2.11
CA ARG A 81 -16.49 18.21 -1.30
C ARG A 81 -16.55 16.91 -0.49
N VAL A 82 -15.85 15.86 -0.93
CA VAL A 82 -15.82 14.56 -0.26
C VAL A 82 -14.70 14.52 0.79
N ARG A 83 -13.54 15.10 0.46
CA ARG A 83 -12.34 15.08 1.33
C ARG A 83 -12.52 15.79 2.67
N SER A 84 -13.26 16.90 2.73
CA SER A 84 -13.43 17.67 3.97
C SER A 84 -14.31 16.97 5.01
N ARG A 85 -15.34 16.24 4.57
CA ARG A 85 -16.18 15.40 5.42
C ARG A 85 -15.40 14.20 5.95
N LEU A 86 -14.74 13.47 5.06
CA LEU A 86 -14.03 12.23 5.39
C LEU A 86 -12.86 12.43 6.36
N ARG A 87 -12.12 13.55 6.24
CA ARG A 87 -11.01 13.86 7.16
C ARG A 87 -11.45 14.14 8.59
N ARG A 88 -12.68 14.63 8.81
CA ARG A 88 -13.20 14.89 10.16
C ARG A 88 -13.49 13.61 10.93
N GLU A 89 -13.77 12.52 10.22
CA GLU A 89 -14.16 11.24 10.79
C GLU A 89 -12.97 10.32 11.10
N LYS A 90 -11.71 10.79 10.89
CA LYS A 90 -10.47 10.02 11.09
C LYS A 90 -10.49 8.63 10.43
N ARG A 91 -11.19 8.51 9.30
CA ARG A 91 -11.30 7.28 8.52
C ARG A 91 -10.01 6.98 7.77
N ASN A 92 -9.80 5.71 7.43
CA ASN A 92 -8.65 5.30 6.62
C ASN A 92 -8.92 5.49 5.12
N ILE A 93 -7.88 5.38 4.29
CA ILE A 93 -7.98 5.60 2.84
C ILE A 93 -8.94 4.59 2.15
N ILE A 94 -9.03 3.35 2.62
CA ILE A 94 -9.95 2.35 2.07
C ILE A 94 -11.40 2.78 2.32
N ASP A 95 -11.70 3.27 3.53
CA ASP A 95 -13.01 3.84 3.83
C ASP A 95 -13.32 5.02 2.91
N TRP A 96 -12.33 5.88 2.62
CA TRP A 96 -12.54 7.00 1.71
C TRP A 96 -12.92 6.55 0.30
N HIS A 97 -12.29 5.49 -0.21
CA HIS A 97 -12.64 4.90 -1.51
C HIS A 97 -14.05 4.31 -1.51
N THR A 98 -14.40 3.53 -0.48
CA THR A 98 -15.70 2.85 -0.39
C THR A 98 -16.84 3.83 -0.16
N ASP A 99 -16.67 4.81 0.74
CA ASP A 99 -17.67 5.86 1.01
C ASP A 99 -17.93 6.74 -0.22
N ALA A 100 -16.88 7.14 -0.94
CA ALA A 100 -17.02 8.00 -2.12
C ALA A 100 -17.74 7.32 -3.30
N LEU A 101 -17.85 5.99 -3.26
CA LEU A 101 -18.53 5.16 -4.25
C LEU A 101 -19.83 4.56 -3.71
N GLU A 102 -20.23 4.93 -2.49
CA GLU A 102 -21.43 4.40 -1.82
C GLU A 102 -21.45 2.86 -1.75
N LEU A 103 -20.27 2.25 -1.61
CA LEU A 103 -20.10 0.80 -1.56
C LEU A 103 -20.43 0.26 -0.16
N PRO A 104 -20.76 -1.05 -0.06
CA PRO A 104 -20.85 -1.72 1.23
C PRO A 104 -19.57 -1.57 2.05
N ARG A 105 -19.70 -1.67 3.37
CA ARG A 105 -18.52 -1.71 4.25
C ARG A 105 -17.66 -2.91 3.91
N TRP A 106 -16.35 -2.66 3.81
CA TRP A 106 -15.35 -3.72 3.72
C TRP A 106 -15.03 -4.24 5.13
N ASN A 107 -14.60 -5.50 5.24
CA ASN A 107 -14.14 -6.05 6.51
C ASN A 107 -12.65 -5.71 6.70
N PRO A 108 -12.29 -4.93 7.73
CA PRO A 108 -10.91 -4.66 8.00
C PRO A 108 -10.13 -5.91 8.35
N GLU A 109 -10.67 -7.06 8.74
CA GLU A 109 -9.82 -8.24 9.00
C GLU A 109 -9.45 -9.03 7.72
N ASP A 110 -10.10 -8.75 6.58
CA ASP A 110 -9.87 -9.53 5.37
C ASP A 110 -8.56 -9.11 4.66
N ALA A 111 -7.75 -10.10 4.27
CA ALA A 111 -6.70 -9.88 3.28
C ALA A 111 -7.35 -9.57 1.91
N TRP A 112 -6.87 -8.53 1.24
CA TRP A 112 -7.36 -8.12 -0.08
C TRP A 112 -6.30 -8.24 -1.18
N LEU A 113 -5.08 -8.61 -0.82
CA LEU A 113 -4.00 -8.92 -1.75
C LEU A 113 -3.56 -10.37 -1.55
N CYS A 114 -3.05 -10.97 -2.61
CA CYS A 114 -2.34 -12.23 -2.58
C CYS A 114 -1.05 -12.14 -3.39
N VAL A 115 -0.16 -13.11 -3.13
CA VAL A 115 0.98 -13.44 -3.97
C VAL A 115 0.86 -14.90 -4.42
N ASP A 116 1.56 -15.24 -5.49
CA ASP A 116 1.63 -16.59 -6.05
C ASP A 116 2.41 -17.54 -5.14
N ARG A 117 3.43 -17.00 -4.47
CA ARG A 117 4.18 -17.71 -3.43
C ARG A 117 4.78 -16.74 -2.41
N PRO A 118 4.80 -17.09 -1.12
CA PRO A 118 5.61 -16.37 -0.15
C PRO A 118 7.09 -16.73 -0.31
N GLU A 119 7.98 -15.76 -0.08
CA GLU A 119 9.43 -15.95 -0.08
C GLU A 119 10.01 -15.56 1.28
N ARG A 120 10.26 -16.56 2.14
CA ARG A 120 10.80 -16.30 3.48
C ARG A 120 12.28 -16.00 3.42
N VAL A 121 12.63 -14.72 3.58
CA VAL A 121 14.02 -14.23 3.64
C VAL A 121 14.48 -13.91 5.07
N ALA A 122 13.55 -13.45 5.91
CA ALA A 122 13.75 -13.15 7.33
C ALA A 122 12.40 -13.18 8.07
N ALA A 123 12.41 -13.25 9.40
CA ALA A 123 11.19 -13.15 10.20
C ALA A 123 10.52 -11.76 10.13
N THR A 124 11.33 -10.69 10.10
CA THR A 124 10.83 -9.30 10.05
C THR A 124 11.30 -8.58 8.79
N VAL A 125 10.37 -7.90 8.12
CA VAL A 125 10.69 -6.98 7.03
C VAL A 125 10.57 -5.56 7.54
N PHE A 126 11.62 -4.76 7.35
CA PHE A 126 11.62 -3.33 7.61
C PHE A 126 11.51 -2.54 6.31
N ASN A 127 10.74 -1.46 6.30
CA ASN A 127 10.77 -0.44 5.27
C ASN A 127 10.54 0.94 5.90
N ARG A 128 11.35 1.92 5.55
CA ARG A 128 11.12 3.29 6.03
C ARG A 128 11.47 4.29 4.95
N THR A 129 10.45 4.94 4.43
CA THR A 129 10.63 5.98 3.41
C THR A 129 11.18 7.28 4.02
N LEU A 130 11.56 8.23 3.17
CA LEU A 130 11.95 9.58 3.60
C LEU A 130 10.80 10.42 4.18
N ARG A 131 9.57 9.90 4.16
CA ARG A 131 8.35 10.63 4.53
C ARG A 131 7.75 10.11 5.82
N TYR A 132 6.83 10.88 6.42
CA TYR A 132 5.94 10.37 7.47
C TYR A 132 6.68 9.66 8.60
N ARG A 133 7.82 10.24 8.99
CA ARG A 133 8.66 9.74 10.06
C ARG A 133 8.11 10.22 11.39
N GLY A 134 8.28 9.39 12.39
CA GLY A 134 7.90 9.64 13.77
C GLY A 134 9.04 9.21 14.68
N TYR A 135 8.65 8.64 15.82
CA TYR A 135 9.57 8.02 16.77
C TYR A 135 9.19 6.54 16.89
N GLY A 136 10.07 5.73 17.46
CA GLY A 136 9.77 4.31 17.75
C GLY A 136 10.37 3.29 16.78
N MET A 137 10.76 3.67 15.56
CA MET A 137 11.40 2.73 14.62
C MET A 137 12.69 2.12 15.19
N LYS A 138 13.50 2.90 15.90
CA LYS A 138 14.70 2.40 16.58
C LYS A 138 14.38 1.33 17.62
N GLY A 139 13.30 1.52 18.39
CA GLY A 139 12.81 0.51 19.34
C GLY A 139 12.35 -0.77 18.64
N ALA A 140 11.67 -0.64 17.50
CA ALA A 140 11.29 -1.78 16.66
C ALA A 140 12.52 -2.55 16.15
N VAL A 141 13.58 -1.86 15.73
CA VAL A 141 14.85 -2.50 15.35
C VAL A 141 15.47 -3.25 16.52
N THR A 142 15.52 -2.65 17.70
CA THR A 142 16.02 -3.33 18.91
C THR A 142 15.22 -4.60 19.23
N GLN A 143 13.89 -4.55 19.07
CA GLN A 143 13.03 -5.66 19.43
C GLN A 143 12.98 -6.78 18.37
N TYR A 144 13.02 -6.41 17.08
CA TYR A 144 12.72 -7.33 15.97
C TYR A 144 13.86 -7.46 14.94
N GLY A 145 14.99 -6.78 15.13
CA GLY A 145 16.08 -6.70 14.16
C GLY A 145 16.99 -7.93 14.08
N ALA A 146 16.84 -8.91 14.97
CA ALA A 146 17.74 -10.08 15.03
C ALA A 146 17.65 -10.99 13.79
N ASP A 147 16.44 -11.17 13.24
CA ASP A 147 16.19 -11.87 11.97
C ASP A 147 15.34 -10.96 11.09
N ALA A 148 16.03 -9.99 10.47
CA ALA A 148 15.39 -8.92 9.72
C ALA A 148 16.13 -8.52 8.45
N VAL A 149 15.35 -8.00 7.48
CA VAL A 149 15.87 -7.35 6.27
C VAL A 149 15.20 -6.01 6.06
N PHE A 150 15.89 -5.09 5.39
CA PHE A 150 15.34 -3.82 4.93
C PHE A 150 14.96 -3.89 3.45
N LEU A 151 13.73 -3.46 3.12
CA LEU A 151 13.24 -3.22 1.77
C LEU A 151 13.07 -1.72 1.52
N GLY A 152 13.51 -1.25 0.36
CA GLY A 152 13.43 0.15 -0.04
C GLY A 152 14.51 0.50 -1.05
N THR A 153 14.64 1.78 -1.38
CA THR A 153 15.75 2.25 -2.22
C THR A 153 17.07 2.28 -1.44
N PRO A 154 18.23 2.32 -2.12
CA PRO A 154 19.51 2.54 -1.44
C PRO A 154 19.56 3.81 -0.59
N ASP A 155 18.87 4.88 -1.02
CA ASP A 155 18.79 6.14 -0.26
C ASP A 155 17.94 6.00 1.01
N GLU A 156 16.82 5.28 0.91
CA GLU A 156 15.98 4.96 2.06
C GLU A 156 16.73 4.08 3.07
N HIS A 157 17.48 3.08 2.59
CA HIS A 157 18.32 2.23 3.42
C HIS A 157 19.43 3.02 4.10
N SER A 158 20.16 3.84 3.34
CA SER A 158 21.23 4.69 3.89
C SER A 158 20.70 5.63 4.98
N SER A 159 19.53 6.23 4.75
CA SER A 159 18.89 7.07 5.78
C SER A 159 18.39 6.26 6.97
N PHE A 160 17.95 5.02 6.77
CA PHE A 160 17.52 4.14 7.87
C PHE A 160 18.70 3.73 8.75
N LEU A 161 19.84 3.37 8.16
CA LEU A 161 21.06 3.02 8.89
C LEU A 161 21.50 4.15 9.82
N HIS A 162 21.46 5.39 9.33
CA HIS A 162 21.80 6.58 10.09
C HIS A 162 20.88 6.78 11.32
N ASP A 163 19.57 6.57 11.16
CA ASP A 163 18.59 6.93 12.18
C ASP A 163 18.25 5.78 13.16
N CYS A 164 18.26 4.54 12.69
CA CYS A 164 17.59 3.41 13.36
C CYS A 164 18.53 2.27 13.74
N GLY A 165 19.53 1.98 12.92
CA GLY A 165 20.49 0.89 13.14
C GLY A 165 20.71 0.01 11.92
N GLU A 166 21.66 -0.91 12.04
CA GLU A 166 22.10 -1.76 10.93
C GLU A 166 21.10 -2.87 10.61
N LEU A 167 20.75 -2.98 9.33
CA LEU A 167 19.99 -4.09 8.75
C LEU A 167 20.50 -4.37 7.34
N ARG A 168 20.48 -5.65 6.92
CA ARG A 168 20.81 -6.03 5.55
C ARG A 168 19.76 -5.47 4.58
N HIS A 169 20.20 -4.72 3.57
CA HIS A 169 19.35 -4.31 2.44
C HIS A 169 19.08 -5.50 1.52
N LEU A 170 17.83 -5.68 1.14
CA LEU A 170 17.42 -6.63 0.10
C LEU A 170 16.82 -5.85 -1.07
N GLU A 171 17.49 -5.92 -2.22
CA GLU A 171 16.99 -5.34 -3.46
C GLU A 171 15.81 -6.16 -4.01
N THR A 172 14.77 -5.46 -4.45
CA THR A 172 13.56 -6.05 -5.02
C THR A 172 13.21 -5.31 -6.32
N PRO A 173 13.51 -5.87 -7.50
CA PRO A 173 13.37 -5.17 -8.79
C PRO A 173 11.94 -4.76 -9.11
N THR A 174 10.95 -5.52 -8.64
CA THR A 174 9.53 -5.27 -8.86
C THR A 174 8.75 -5.20 -7.54
N LEU A 175 7.54 -4.63 -7.61
CA LEU A 175 6.62 -4.65 -6.48
C LEU A 175 6.21 -6.08 -6.09
N LEU A 176 6.14 -7.00 -7.07
CA LEU A 176 5.83 -8.40 -6.83
C LEU A 176 6.93 -9.07 -6.00
N ASP A 177 8.21 -8.80 -6.29
CA ASP A 177 9.34 -9.34 -5.50
C ASP A 177 9.27 -8.86 -4.04
N ALA A 178 9.03 -7.57 -3.83
CA ALA A 178 8.83 -7.02 -2.49
C ALA A 178 7.62 -7.66 -1.78
N ALA A 179 6.51 -7.84 -2.48
CA ALA A 179 5.29 -8.45 -1.93
C ALA A 179 5.51 -9.91 -1.52
N ARG A 180 6.25 -10.70 -2.31
CA ARG A 180 6.57 -12.11 -1.98
C ARG A 180 7.41 -12.20 -0.70
N VAL A 181 8.40 -11.32 -0.56
CA VAL A 181 9.24 -11.25 0.66
C VAL A 181 8.41 -10.86 1.87
N ILE A 182 7.53 -9.85 1.73
CA ILE A 182 6.61 -9.43 2.79
C ILE A 182 5.66 -10.58 3.18
N ALA A 183 5.09 -11.29 2.21
CA ALA A 183 4.19 -12.43 2.45
C ALA A 183 4.88 -13.60 3.18
N GLY A 184 6.19 -13.76 3.03
CA GLY A 184 6.97 -14.77 3.74
C GLY A 184 7.41 -14.36 5.15
N ALA A 185 7.20 -13.10 5.54
CA ALA A 185 7.58 -12.59 6.85
C ALA A 185 6.51 -12.85 7.90
N SER A 186 6.93 -12.94 9.17
CA SER A 186 6.00 -12.99 10.31
C SER A 186 5.55 -11.60 10.75
N ARG A 187 6.28 -10.56 10.36
CA ARG A 187 5.98 -9.17 10.69
C ARG A 187 6.56 -8.21 9.65
N TYR A 188 5.84 -7.11 9.44
CA TYR A 188 6.32 -5.94 8.72
C TYR A 188 6.44 -4.75 9.69
N CYS A 189 7.55 -4.03 9.63
CA CYS A 189 7.80 -2.82 10.41
C CYS A 189 8.08 -1.66 9.45
N GLY A 190 7.29 -0.58 9.49
CA GLY A 190 7.57 0.54 8.59
C GLY A 190 6.76 1.79 8.85
N ASN A 191 6.95 2.81 8.01
CA ASN A 191 6.13 4.02 8.05
C ASN A 191 5.03 4.00 6.99
N GLN A 192 4.24 5.07 6.91
CA GLN A 192 3.15 5.20 5.93
C GLN A 192 3.70 5.21 4.49
N SER A 193 3.71 4.04 3.85
CA SER A 193 4.29 3.82 2.53
C SER A 193 3.42 2.90 1.65
N SER A 194 3.79 2.73 0.38
CA SER A 194 3.17 1.71 -0.48
C SER A 194 3.40 0.30 0.05
N LEU A 195 4.58 -0.01 0.60
CA LEU A 195 4.88 -1.33 1.16
C LEU A 195 4.08 -1.62 2.44
N LEU A 196 3.70 -0.60 3.21
CA LEU A 196 2.75 -0.77 4.31
C LEU A 196 1.39 -1.26 3.79
N TRP A 197 0.88 -0.67 2.72
CA TRP A 197 -0.38 -1.12 2.09
C TRP A 197 -0.27 -2.55 1.54
N VAL A 198 0.89 -2.93 1.01
CA VAL A 198 1.16 -4.32 0.60
C VAL A 198 1.09 -5.26 1.81
N ALA A 199 1.81 -4.96 2.89
CA ALA A 199 1.83 -5.80 4.10
C ALA A 199 0.44 -5.96 4.72
N MET A 200 -0.29 -4.86 4.90
CA MET A 200 -1.66 -4.91 5.38
C MET A 200 -2.57 -5.68 4.41
N GLY A 201 -2.45 -5.45 3.11
CA GLY A 201 -3.29 -6.13 2.13
C GLY A 201 -3.08 -7.64 2.07
N LEU A 202 -1.87 -8.10 2.35
CA LEU A 202 -1.51 -9.51 2.48
C LEU A 202 -1.89 -10.13 3.84
N GLY A 203 -2.38 -9.33 4.79
CA GLY A 203 -2.73 -9.78 6.14
C GLY A 203 -1.52 -10.02 7.05
N VAL A 204 -0.33 -9.52 6.68
CA VAL A 204 0.88 -9.64 7.51
C VAL A 204 0.76 -8.69 8.71
N PRO A 205 1.05 -9.13 9.94
CA PRO A 205 1.08 -8.23 11.10
C PRO A 205 2.03 -7.06 10.91
N VAL A 206 1.56 -5.84 11.23
CA VAL A 206 2.29 -4.60 10.99
C VAL A 206 2.63 -3.85 12.28
N CYS A 207 3.81 -3.25 12.28
CA CYS A 207 4.28 -2.31 13.29
C CYS A 207 4.59 -0.98 12.60
N VAL A 208 3.83 0.08 12.90
CA VAL A 208 3.77 1.26 12.04
C VAL A 208 4.26 2.52 12.76
N GLU A 209 5.32 3.12 12.23
CA GLU A 209 5.70 4.49 12.55
C GLU A 209 4.74 5.44 11.84
N GLU A 210 3.79 6.01 12.60
CA GLU A 210 2.75 6.85 12.05
C GLU A 210 3.14 8.33 12.00
N TRP A 211 2.64 9.04 10.99
CA TRP A 211 2.66 10.49 10.99
C TRP A 211 1.57 11.03 11.91
N ALA A 212 1.96 11.79 12.93
CA ALA A 212 1.06 12.34 13.94
C ALA A 212 -0.08 13.23 13.38
N VAL A 213 0.08 13.76 12.16
CA VAL A 213 -0.87 14.71 11.57
C VAL A 213 -1.99 14.02 10.77
N ASP A 214 -1.70 12.92 10.07
CA ASP A 214 -2.67 12.24 9.20
C ASP A 214 -2.47 10.71 9.27
N GLN A 215 -3.21 10.07 10.18
CA GLN A 215 -3.17 8.63 10.46
C GLN A 215 -4.08 7.82 9.52
N ASN A 216 -4.26 8.28 8.29
CA ASN A 216 -5.20 7.68 7.31
C ASN A 216 -4.80 6.28 6.80
N CYS A 217 -3.64 5.74 7.19
CA CYS A 217 -3.28 4.34 6.95
C CYS A 217 -3.65 3.41 8.12
N ARG A 218 -4.18 3.94 9.23
CA ARG A 218 -4.53 3.14 10.41
C ARG A 218 -5.77 2.30 10.13
N LEU A 219 -5.60 0.98 10.14
CA LEU A 219 -6.70 0.04 10.07
C LEU A 219 -7.09 -0.41 11.47
N ALA A 220 -8.40 -0.55 11.71
CA ALA A 220 -8.90 -1.16 12.93
C ALA A 220 -8.72 -2.67 12.87
N ARG A 221 -7.47 -3.13 13.00
CA ARG A 221 -7.06 -4.55 12.96
C ARG A 221 -6.29 -4.92 14.21
N ALA A 222 -6.52 -6.13 14.74
CA ALA A 222 -5.73 -6.65 15.86
C ALA A 222 -4.24 -6.80 15.50
N SER A 223 -3.93 -7.05 14.22
CA SER A 223 -2.59 -7.20 13.70
C SER A 223 -1.87 -5.88 13.39
N TYR A 224 -2.48 -4.73 13.72
CA TYR A 224 -1.90 -3.40 13.56
C TYR A 224 -1.38 -2.85 14.89
N THR A 225 -0.09 -2.55 14.96
CA THR A 225 0.54 -1.92 16.13
C THR A 225 1.14 -0.57 15.71
N ALA A 226 0.78 0.53 16.38
CA ALA A 226 1.44 1.81 16.19
C ALA A 226 2.71 1.90 17.07
N LEU A 227 3.77 2.50 16.53
CA LEU A 227 5.07 2.73 17.19
C LEU A 227 5.14 4.09 17.88
#